data_AF-A0A522RM31-F1
#
_entry.id   AF-A0A522RM31-F1
#
_cell.length_a   1.000
_cell.length_b   1.000
_cell.length_c   1.000
_cell.angle_alpha   90.00
_cell.angle_beta   90.00
_cell.angle_gamma   90.00
#
_symmetry.space_group_name_H-M   'P 1'
#
loop_
_entity.id
_entity.type
_entity.pdbx_description
1 polymer ?
#
loop_
_entity_poly.entity_id
_entity_poly.type
_entity_poly.pdbx_seq_one_letter_code
_entity_poly.pdbx_strand_id
1 'polypeptide(L)'
;MRPASLNAVLGATIIGLIVGAGALAMVWTPYDPLKLDFLARFAPPGAHHLLGTDEFGRDVLSRLMRAATTSVWISILTVCASVLAGTALGLITGYVRGWTDRILMMFNDALLAFPGILLALGLLSVVGANMYGIILALGLA
;
A
#
# COMPACT_ATOMS: atom_id res chain seq x y z
N MET A 1 -0.44 11.47 32.61
CA MET A 1 -0.49 11.01 31.21
C MET A 1 -1.13 12.13 30.40
N ARG A 2 -0.44 12.70 29.39
CA ARG A 2 -1.03 13.76 28.57
C ARG A 2 -2.17 13.15 27.73
N PRO A 3 -3.34 13.80 27.61
CA PRO A 3 -4.38 13.32 26.71
C PRO A 3 -3.84 13.27 25.29
N ALA A 4 -4.24 12.25 24.52
CA ALA A 4 -3.82 12.11 23.13
C ALA A 4 -4.21 13.38 22.36
N SER A 5 -3.30 13.88 21.51
CA SER A 5 -3.58 15.03 20.66
C SER A 5 -4.69 14.67 19.67
N LEU A 6 -5.52 15.65 19.27
CA LEU A 6 -6.61 15.45 18.32
C LEU A 6 -6.13 14.75 17.03
N ASN A 7 -4.95 15.15 16.53
CA ASN A 7 -4.34 14.56 15.34
C ASN A 7 -4.01 13.07 15.53
N ALA A 8 -3.52 12.68 16.71
CA ALA A 8 -3.23 11.28 17.01
C ALA A 8 -4.52 10.44 17.07
N VAL A 9 -5.58 10.98 17.66
CA VAL A 9 -6.89 10.30 17.72
C VAL A 9 -7.49 10.15 16.32
N LEU A 10 -7.49 11.21 15.50
CA LEU A 10 -7.99 11.15 14.12
C LEU A 10 -7.20 10.16 13.27
N GLY A 11 -5.87 10.24 13.31
CA GLY A 11 -5.00 9.32 12.56
C GLY A 11 -5.20 7.86 12.97
N ALA A 12 -5.23 7.58 14.29
CA ALA A 12 -5.46 6.23 14.81
C ALA A 12 -6.84 5.70 14.43
N THR A 13 -7.86 6.57 14.37
CA THR A 13 -9.22 6.18 13.97
C THR A 13 -9.26 5.79 12.50
N ILE A 14 -8.64 6.59 11.61
CA ILE A 14 -8.61 6.30 10.16
C ILE A 14 -7.85 5.00 9.89
N ILE A 15 -6.66 4.85 10.49
CA ILE A 15 -5.85 3.63 10.32
C ILE A 15 -6.61 2.42 10.90
N GLY A 16 -7.21 2.57 12.07
CA GLY A 16 -8.02 1.53 12.71
C GLY A 16 -9.20 1.09 11.85
N LEU A 17 -9.88 2.03 11.18
CA LEU A 17 -10.96 1.70 10.24
C LEU A 17 -10.45 0.94 9.02
N ILE A 18 -9.34 1.35 8.41
CA ILE A 18 -8.78 0.68 7.22
C ILE A 18 -8.29 -0.72 7.58
N VAL A 19 -7.53 -0.85 8.67
CA VAL A 19 -7.02 -2.14 9.15
C VAL A 19 -8.17 -3.04 9.58
N GLY A 20 -9.16 -2.50 10.29
CA GLY A 20 -10.35 -3.23 10.70
C GLY A 20 -11.17 -3.73 9.51
N ALA A 21 -11.42 -2.87 8.53
CA ALA A 21 -12.13 -3.24 7.30
C ALA A 21 -11.35 -4.31 6.51
N GLY A 22 -10.04 -4.18 6.38
CA GLY A 22 -9.19 -5.18 5.74
C GLY A 22 -9.17 -6.52 6.48
N ALA A 23 -9.04 -6.51 7.81
CA ALA A 23 -9.08 -7.73 8.62
C ALA A 23 -10.44 -8.43 8.53
N LEU A 24 -11.55 -7.68 8.59
CA LEU A 24 -12.89 -8.22 8.40
C LEU A 24 -13.06 -8.83 7.00
N ALA A 25 -12.54 -8.17 5.96
CA ALA A 25 -12.61 -8.63 4.57
C ALA A 25 -11.89 -9.95 4.30
N MET A 26 -10.94 -10.36 5.15
CA MET A 26 -10.29 -11.67 5.05
C MET A 26 -11.27 -12.82 5.32
N VAL A 27 -12.25 -12.59 6.18
CA VAL A 27 -13.21 -13.60 6.61
C VAL A 27 -14.56 -13.39 5.93
N TRP A 28 -14.97 -12.13 5.74
CA TRP A 28 -16.30 -11.80 5.26
C TRP A 28 -16.34 -10.50 4.46
N THR A 29 -17.02 -10.54 3.32
CA THR A 29 -17.49 -9.37 2.58
C THR A 29 -18.99 -9.50 2.30
N PRO A 30 -19.75 -8.39 2.20
CA PRO A 30 -21.19 -8.44 1.94
C PRO A 30 -21.56 -9.23 0.68
N TYR A 31 -20.77 -9.05 -0.38
CA TYR A 31 -20.87 -9.74 -1.65
C TYR A 31 -19.51 -10.27 -2.08
N ASP A 32 -19.48 -11.17 -3.05
CA ASP A 32 -18.23 -11.59 -3.69
C ASP A 32 -17.63 -10.40 -4.47
N PRO A 33 -16.42 -9.91 -4.11
CA PRO A 33 -15.80 -8.74 -4.73
C PRO A 33 -15.54 -8.86 -6.25
N LEU A 34 -15.51 -10.08 -6.79
CA LEU A 34 -15.22 -10.35 -8.19
C LEU A 34 -16.46 -10.78 -8.99
N LYS A 35 -17.58 -11.03 -8.32
CA LYS A 35 -18.80 -11.48 -8.98
C LYS A 35 -19.40 -10.36 -9.82
N LEU A 36 -19.55 -10.64 -11.12
CA LEU A 36 -20.14 -9.75 -12.10
C LEU A 36 -21.67 -9.84 -12.05
N ASP A 37 -22.34 -8.69 -12.17
CA ASP A 37 -23.78 -8.60 -12.35
C ASP A 37 -24.11 -7.51 -13.36
N PHE A 38 -24.28 -7.90 -14.62
CA PHE A 38 -24.52 -6.95 -15.70
C PHE A 38 -25.86 -6.21 -15.59
N LEU A 39 -26.83 -6.72 -14.82
CA LEU A 39 -28.11 -6.04 -14.60
C LEU A 39 -27.99 -4.93 -13.57
N ALA A 40 -27.05 -5.06 -12.64
CA ALA A 40 -26.80 -4.09 -11.60
C ALA A 40 -25.67 -3.10 -11.95
N ARG A 41 -25.36 -2.83 -13.23
CA ARG A 41 -24.28 -1.88 -13.60
C ARG A 41 -24.62 -0.45 -13.20
N PHE A 42 -23.65 0.26 -12.62
CA PHE A 42 -23.80 1.65 -12.17
C PHE A 42 -25.03 1.87 -11.27
N ALA A 43 -25.40 0.86 -10.49
CA ALA A 43 -26.50 0.99 -9.54
C ALA A 43 -26.11 2.01 -8.46
N PRO A 44 -27.00 2.95 -8.11
CA PRO A 44 -26.73 3.91 -7.05
C PRO A 44 -26.62 3.22 -5.68
N PRO A 45 -26.03 3.89 -4.68
CA PRO A 45 -26.04 3.42 -3.29
C PRO A 45 -27.46 3.10 -2.81
N GLY A 46 -27.65 1.95 -2.17
CA GLY A 46 -28.95 1.48 -1.69
C GLY A 46 -28.86 0.26 -0.77
N ALA A 47 -30.03 -0.26 -0.37
CA ALA A 47 -30.10 -1.38 0.58
C ALA A 47 -29.46 -2.68 0.06
N HIS A 48 -29.48 -2.90 -1.26
CA HIS A 48 -28.83 -4.05 -1.89
C HIS A 48 -27.32 -3.84 -2.09
N HIS A 49 -26.88 -2.62 -2.44
CA HIS A 49 -25.48 -2.30 -2.60
C HIS A 49 -25.19 -1.01 -1.85
N LEU A 50 -24.64 -1.12 -0.64
CA LEU A 50 -24.50 0.00 0.29
C LEU A 50 -23.74 1.20 -0.30
N LEU A 51 -22.74 0.93 -1.14
CA LEU A 51 -21.98 1.95 -1.86
C LEU A 51 -22.22 1.91 -3.38
N GLY A 52 -23.26 1.20 -3.82
CA GLY A 52 -23.56 0.98 -5.24
C GLY A 52 -22.61 -0.03 -5.89
N THR A 53 -22.63 -0.04 -7.21
CA THR A 53 -21.87 -0.97 -8.05
C THR A 53 -21.02 -0.24 -9.09
N ASP A 54 -19.99 -0.91 -9.59
CA ASP A 54 -19.13 -0.37 -10.64
C ASP A 54 -19.67 -0.59 -12.06
N GLU A 55 -18.84 -0.25 -13.06
CA GLU A 55 -19.15 -0.41 -14.49
C GLU A 55 -19.39 -1.87 -14.91
N PHE A 56 -19.04 -2.85 -14.07
CA PHE A 56 -19.25 -4.27 -14.28
C PHE A 56 -20.31 -4.86 -13.34
N GLY A 57 -20.98 -4.01 -12.56
CA GLY A 57 -21.98 -4.39 -11.59
C GLY A 57 -21.44 -5.09 -10.35
N ARG A 58 -20.14 -4.96 -10.08
CA ARG A 58 -19.52 -5.52 -8.85
C ARG A 58 -19.80 -4.59 -7.69
N ASP A 59 -20.08 -5.16 -6.51
CA ASP A 59 -20.35 -4.40 -5.30
C ASP A 59 -19.13 -3.58 -4.84
N VAL A 60 -19.27 -2.26 -4.77
CA VAL A 60 -18.16 -1.34 -4.46
C VAL A 60 -17.66 -1.52 -3.04
N LEU A 61 -18.55 -1.74 -2.07
CA LEU A 61 -18.16 -1.91 -0.66
C LEU A 61 -17.28 -3.14 -0.47
N SER A 62 -17.69 -4.27 -1.01
CA SER A 62 -16.95 -5.54 -0.95
C SER A 62 -15.58 -5.42 -1.65
N ARG A 63 -15.51 -4.69 -2.77
CA ARG A 63 -14.26 -4.38 -3.46
C ARG A 63 -13.34 -3.49 -2.63
N LEU A 64 -13.86 -2.46 -1.97
CA LEU A 64 -13.07 -1.58 -1.11
C LEU A 64 -12.53 -2.32 0.11
N MET A 65 -13.34 -3.15 0.75
CA MET A 65 -12.93 -4.01 1.87
C MET A 65 -11.80 -4.96 1.46
N ARG A 66 -11.94 -5.64 0.32
CA ARG A 66 -10.89 -6.52 -0.20
C ARG A 66 -9.64 -5.75 -0.63
N ALA A 67 -9.79 -4.57 -1.22
CA ALA A 67 -8.68 -3.69 -1.56
C ALA A 67 -7.91 -3.22 -0.33
N ALA A 68 -8.61 -2.88 0.77
CA ALA A 68 -8.00 -2.49 2.04
C ALA A 68 -7.07 -3.60 2.58
N THR A 69 -7.48 -4.87 2.46
CA THR A 69 -6.62 -6.02 2.81
C THR A 69 -5.31 -5.99 2.03
N THR A 70 -5.40 -5.87 0.70
CA THR A 70 -4.23 -5.86 -0.19
C THR A 70 -3.35 -4.64 0.08
N SER A 71 -3.93 -3.46 0.28
CA SER A 71 -3.19 -2.24 0.59
C SER A 71 -2.42 -2.36 1.90
N VAL A 72 -3.06 -2.85 2.97
CA VAL A 72 -2.40 -3.06 4.26
C VAL A 72 -1.23 -4.03 4.13
N TRP A 73 -1.42 -5.15 3.43
CA TRP A 73 -0.33 -6.10 3.18
C TRP A 73 0.85 -5.51 2.42
N ILE A 74 0.57 -4.80 1.32
CA ILE A 74 1.61 -4.13 0.53
C ILE A 74 2.36 -3.11 1.40
N SER A 75 1.64 -2.23 2.10
CA SER A 75 2.24 -1.20 2.93
C SER A 75 3.12 -1.78 4.05
N ILE A 76 2.66 -2.82 4.75
CA ILE A 76 3.44 -3.47 5.80
C ILE A 76 4.72 -4.08 5.22
N LEU A 77 4.61 -4.87 4.15
CA LEU A 77 5.77 -5.54 3.57
C LEU A 77 6.78 -4.55 2.99
N THR A 78 6.32 -3.50 2.31
CA THR A 78 7.17 -2.43 1.81
C THR A 78 7.90 -1.73 2.96
N VAL A 79 7.19 -1.25 3.98
CA VAL A 79 7.80 -0.52 5.10
C VAL A 79 8.78 -1.42 5.87
N CYS A 80 8.42 -2.67 6.16
CA CYS A 80 9.32 -3.60 6.84
C CYS A 80 10.59 -3.86 6.02
N ALA A 81 10.46 -4.10 4.71
CA ALA A 81 11.61 -4.33 3.84
C ALA A 81 12.52 -3.09 3.76
N SER A 82 11.95 -1.91 3.53
CA SER A 82 12.72 -0.65 3.44
C SER A 82 13.38 -0.30 4.76
N VAL A 83 12.71 -0.47 5.90
CA VAL A 83 13.31 -0.22 7.22
C VAL A 83 14.44 -1.19 7.50
N LEU A 84 14.25 -2.49 7.24
CA LEU A 84 15.31 -3.49 7.45
C LEU A 84 16.52 -3.23 6.55
N ALA A 85 16.30 -3.05 5.25
CA ALA A 85 17.37 -2.81 4.29
C ALA A 85 18.05 -1.46 4.55
N GLY A 86 17.28 -0.38 4.70
CA GLY A 86 17.80 0.97 4.94
C GLY A 86 18.55 1.09 6.26
N THR A 87 18.05 0.45 7.33
CA THR A 87 18.76 0.44 8.63
C THR A 87 20.05 -0.38 8.52
N ALA A 88 20.03 -1.55 7.88
CA ALA A 88 21.24 -2.36 7.70
C ALA A 88 22.31 -1.61 6.89
N LEU A 89 21.92 -1.00 5.76
CA LEU A 89 22.84 -0.20 4.94
C LEU A 89 23.36 1.03 5.70
N GLY A 90 22.49 1.73 6.43
CA GLY A 90 22.86 2.90 7.23
C GLY A 90 23.81 2.57 8.39
N LEU A 91 23.65 1.41 9.02
CA LEU A 91 24.58 0.94 10.04
C LEU A 91 25.95 0.60 9.44
N ILE A 92 25.98 -0.04 8.26
CA ILE A 92 27.23 -0.37 7.56
C ILE A 92 28.00 0.91 7.18
N THR A 93 27.34 1.90 6.59
CA THR A 93 27.98 3.16 6.19
C THR A 93 28.43 3.96 7.41
N GLY A 94 27.61 4.01 8.46
CA GLY A 94 27.92 4.71 9.69
C GLY A 94 29.12 4.13 10.46
N TYR A 95 29.29 2.81 10.43
CA TYR A 95 30.36 2.12 11.16
C TYR A 95 31.68 2.02 10.37
N VAL A 96 31.64 1.57 9.10
CA VAL A 96 32.85 1.33 8.31
C VAL A 96 33.48 2.64 7.82
N ARG A 97 32.65 3.63 7.45
CA ARG A 97 33.04 4.93 6.86
C ARG A 97 33.96 4.78 5.62
N GLY A 98 34.37 5.91 5.03
CA GLY A 98 35.33 5.94 3.93
C GLY A 98 34.72 5.60 2.56
N TRP A 99 35.32 4.65 1.83
CA TRP A 99 34.91 4.35 0.44
C TRP A 99 33.54 3.68 0.34
N THR A 100 33.16 2.83 1.31
CA THR A 100 31.84 2.19 1.32
C THR A 100 30.72 3.22 1.47
N ASP A 101 30.89 4.16 2.40
CA ASP A 101 29.99 5.30 2.59
C ASP A 101 29.84 6.12 1.30
N ARG A 102 30.95 6.46 0.66
CA ARG A 102 30.95 7.25 -0.59
C ARG A 102 30.24 6.53 -1.74
N ILE A 103 30.44 5.22 -1.91
CA ILE A 103 29.79 4.44 -2.96
C ILE A 103 28.29 4.31 -2.70
N LEU A 104 27.88 4.00 -1.47
CA LEU A 104 26.45 3.88 -1.13
C LEU A 104 25.73 5.23 -1.25
N MET A 105 26.33 6.32 -0.76
CA MET A 105 25.74 7.65 -0.93
C MET A 105 25.62 8.04 -2.40
N MET A 106 26.63 7.73 -3.23
CA MET A 106 26.55 7.99 -4.67
C MET A 106 25.39 7.23 -5.34
N PHE A 107 25.15 5.97 -4.95
CA PHE A 107 24.00 5.21 -5.44
C PHE A 107 22.68 5.81 -4.97
N ASN A 108 22.59 6.20 -3.70
CA ASN A 108 21.41 6.86 -3.15
C ASN A 108 21.12 8.20 -3.85
N ASP A 109 22.14 9.03 -4.09
CA ASP A 109 21.99 10.29 -4.80
C ASP A 109 21.52 10.06 -6.25
N ALA A 110 22.03 9.01 -6.91
CA ALA A 110 21.57 8.63 -8.23
C ALA A 110 20.11 8.17 -8.24
N LEU A 111 19.67 7.41 -7.23
CA LEU A 111 18.27 7.01 -7.09
C LEU A 111 17.35 8.21 -6.84
N LEU A 112 17.70 9.09 -5.90
CA LEU A 112 16.91 10.27 -5.55
C LEU A 112 16.86 11.32 -6.66
N ALA A 113 17.79 11.26 -7.63
CA ALA A 113 17.75 12.12 -8.82
C ALA A 113 16.60 11.75 -9.77
N PHE A 114 16.10 10.51 -9.73
CA PHE A 114 14.92 10.11 -10.50
C PHE A 114 13.64 10.45 -9.76
N PRO A 115 12.59 10.95 -10.45
CA PRO A 115 11.27 11.08 -9.85
C PRO A 115 10.77 9.69 -9.40
N GLY A 116 10.44 9.53 -8.11
CA GLY A 116 10.09 8.23 -7.52
C GLY A 116 8.96 7.49 -8.26
N ILE A 117 7.96 8.21 -8.77
CA ILE A 117 6.87 7.62 -9.58
C ILE A 117 7.42 7.02 -10.88
N LEU A 118 8.36 7.69 -11.56
CA LEU A 118 8.95 7.18 -12.80
C LEU A 118 9.81 5.96 -12.53
N LEU A 119 10.60 5.96 -11.46
CA LEU A 119 11.37 4.80 -11.02
C LEU A 119 10.44 3.61 -10.77
N ALA A 120 9.35 3.83 -10.02
CA ALA A 120 8.39 2.79 -9.69
C ALA A 120 7.70 2.21 -10.94
N LEU A 121 7.28 3.06 -11.88
CA LEU A 121 6.68 2.61 -13.15
C LEU A 121 7.67 1.85 -14.02
N GLY A 122 8.93 2.30 -14.09
CA GLY A 122 10.01 1.61 -14.79
C GLY A 122 10.24 0.21 -14.22
N LEU A 123 10.35 0.09 -12.90
CA LEU A 123 10.48 -1.20 -12.23
C LEU A 123 9.28 -2.12 -12.48
N LEU A 124 8.05 -1.59 -12.42
CA LEU A 124 6.84 -2.35 -12.72
C LEU A 124 6.81 -2.87 -14.16
N SER A 125 7.34 -2.12 -15.12
CA SER A 125 7.40 -2.54 -16.52
C SER A 125 8.33 -3.74 -16.74
N VAL A 126 9.41 -3.85 -15.96
CA VAL A 126 10.40 -4.93 -16.07
C VAL A 126 9.99 -6.14 -15.24
N VAL A 127 9.58 -5.92 -13.98
CA VAL A 127 9.22 -6.98 -13.02
C VAL A 127 7.80 -7.52 -13.28
N GLY A 128 6.95 -6.71 -13.90
CA GLY A 128 5.54 -7.00 -14.15
C GLY A 128 4.61 -6.44 -13.08
N ALA A 129 3.38 -6.14 -13.48
CA ALA A 129 2.33 -5.57 -12.63
C ALA A 129 1.70 -6.62 -11.69
N ASN A 130 2.47 -7.06 -10.70
CA ASN A 130 2.02 -7.95 -9.63
C ASN A 130 2.32 -7.35 -8.25
N MET A 131 1.76 -7.97 -7.20
CA MET A 131 1.92 -7.50 -5.81
C MET A 131 3.39 -7.32 -5.40
N TYR A 132 4.26 -8.27 -5.76
CA TYR A 132 5.69 -8.22 -5.41
C TYR A 132 6.45 -7.14 -6.19
N GLY A 133 6.08 -6.92 -7.45
CA GLY A 133 6.60 -5.82 -8.26
C GLY A 133 6.28 -4.46 -7.64
N ILE A 134 5.06 -4.28 -7.14
CA ILE A 134 4.65 -3.06 -6.42
C ILE A 134 5.45 -2.90 -5.13
N ILE A 135 5.58 -3.97 -4.33
CA ILE A 135 6.33 -3.91 -3.06
C ILE A 135 7.79 -3.50 -3.30
N LEU A 136 8.45 -4.10 -4.29
CA LEU A 136 9.83 -3.78 -4.65
C LEU A 136 9.97 -2.35 -5.16
N ALA A 137 9.07 -1.92 -6.06
CA ALA A 137 9.07 -0.58 -6.62
C ALA A 137 8.88 0.49 -5.54
N LEU A 138 7.88 0.33 -4.68
CA LEU A 138 7.62 1.26 -3.57
C LEU A 138 8.68 1.19 -2.47
N GLY A 139 9.38 0.05 -2.33
CA GLY A 139 10.41 -0.11 -1.31
C GLY A 139 11.73 0.57 -1.66
N LEU A 140 12.01 0.73 -2.96
CA LEU A 140 13.21 1.37 -3.50
C LEU A 140 13.02 2.86 -3.83
N ALA A 141 11.79 3.27 -4.17
CA ALA A 141 11.43 4.65 -4.52
C ALA A 141 11.25 5.53 -3.27
#